data_AF-A0A671TQL3-F1
#
_entry.id   AF-A0A671TQL3-F1
#
_cell.length_a   1.000
_cell.length_b   1.000
_cell.length_c   1.000
_cell.angle_alpha   90.00
_cell.angle_beta   90.00
_cell.angle_gamma   90.00
#
_symmetry.space_group_name_H-M   'P 1'
#
loop_
_entity.id
_entity.type
_entity.pdbx_description
1 polymer ?
#
loop_
_entity_poly.entity_id
_entity_poly.type
_entity_poly.pdbx_seq_one_letter_code
_entity_poly.pdbx_strand_id
1 'polypeptide(L)'
;VAATTSCQVLPSARCLFDEPFQVKVGGLRVGQMVTVKAASTDERGVVFSSSATYRADGDGEIDLDRDPSLSGSYVGVEPMGLLWSLRTDTLHWYFFKNKVVEPMVVKLSVHEGEGEGDGRMLAEVTNERFLIGDGVSRLPIKEGNVQGVLFTPPEGPFPAVLDLCTFMSEKRASLLANKGFVVLAVEVYIKKIENTKEIHLDRFEEAMDFLRQQPKVDSKGVGIISRSKGADITLSLAAFVPGVQAVVWINGCSANVGFPLYYKKRQILSPLLYDFSKVIPTESGARIVKCCVKNPLAEENKGSLIPIQQAKAHFLFVVSEDDLNWDSKGYVDEMVQRLKHHGKDNFETVCYPGAGHLLEPPYGPYCPSTFHGLVRYPVLWGGEPRAHAVAEVHMWKKVQEFLRTHLSCEETKTKAML
;
A
#
# COMPACT_ATOMS: atom_id res chain seq x y z
N VAL A 1 -17.15 -44.08 12.22
CA VAL A 1 -16.00 -43.66 11.40
C VAL A 1 -15.60 -42.29 11.91
N ALA A 2 -14.38 -42.12 12.44
CA ALA A 2 -13.94 -40.78 12.83
C ALA A 2 -13.91 -39.92 11.56
N ALA A 3 -14.60 -38.78 11.56
CA ALA A 3 -14.56 -37.85 10.43
C ALA A 3 -13.10 -37.42 10.21
N THR A 4 -12.64 -37.49 8.96
CA THR A 4 -11.31 -36.96 8.61
C THR A 4 -11.37 -35.44 8.73
N THR A 5 -10.45 -34.86 9.51
CA THR A 5 -10.34 -33.40 9.62
C THR A 5 -10.07 -32.80 8.25
N SER A 6 -10.77 -31.72 7.92
CA SER A 6 -10.60 -31.00 6.66
C SER A 6 -10.34 -29.52 6.94
N CYS A 7 -9.58 -28.87 6.06
CA CYS A 7 -9.35 -27.44 6.05
C CYS A 7 -9.70 -26.92 4.66
N GLN A 8 -10.57 -25.92 4.57
CA GLN A 8 -11.13 -25.42 3.32
C GLN A 8 -10.94 -23.90 3.23
N VAL A 9 -10.66 -23.44 2.01
CA VAL A 9 -10.62 -22.02 1.67
C VAL A 9 -11.78 -21.71 0.74
N LEU A 10 -12.62 -20.77 1.14
CA LEU A 10 -13.83 -20.38 0.41
C LEU A 10 -13.75 -18.92 -0.08
N PRO A 11 -14.37 -18.60 -1.24
CA PRO A 11 -15.07 -19.52 -2.14
C PRO A 11 -14.13 -20.34 -3.04
N SER A 12 -12.84 -20.00 -3.07
CA SER A 12 -11.85 -20.60 -3.96
C SER A 12 -10.47 -20.61 -3.31
N ALA A 13 -9.69 -21.64 -3.60
CA ALA A 13 -8.26 -21.69 -3.24
C ALA A 13 -7.43 -20.62 -3.95
N ARG A 14 -7.97 -19.96 -4.99
CA ARG A 14 -7.31 -18.94 -5.79
C ARG A 14 -8.11 -17.64 -5.72
N CYS A 15 -7.46 -16.53 -5.38
CA CYS A 15 -8.08 -15.20 -5.30
C CYS A 15 -7.07 -14.10 -5.60
N LEU A 16 -7.52 -12.85 -5.71
CA LEU A 16 -6.60 -11.71 -5.78
C LEU A 16 -5.92 -11.47 -4.42
N PHE A 17 -4.75 -10.85 -4.46
CA PHE A 17 -3.97 -10.50 -3.26
C PHE A 17 -4.72 -9.55 -2.33
N ASP A 18 -5.57 -8.68 -2.87
CA ASP A 18 -6.36 -7.71 -2.10
C ASP A 18 -7.78 -8.20 -1.77
N GLU A 19 -8.07 -9.50 -1.98
CA GLU A 19 -9.38 -10.09 -1.68
C GLU A 19 -9.33 -10.97 -0.43
N PRO A 20 -10.31 -10.85 0.48
CA PRO A 20 -10.39 -11.76 1.61
C PRO A 20 -10.79 -13.18 1.15
N PHE A 21 -10.46 -14.17 1.96
CA PHE A 21 -11.02 -15.53 1.85
C PHE A 21 -11.46 -16.00 3.24
N GLN A 22 -12.36 -16.98 3.25
CA GLN A 22 -12.80 -17.62 4.48
C GLN A 22 -12.05 -18.94 4.67
N VAL A 23 -11.66 -19.24 5.91
CA VAL A 23 -11.09 -20.54 6.30
C VAL A 23 -12.08 -21.29 7.19
N LYS A 24 -12.41 -22.51 6.78
CA LYS A 24 -13.22 -23.43 7.60
C LYS A 24 -12.46 -24.70 7.91
N VAL A 25 -12.56 -25.15 9.15
CA VAL A 25 -12.03 -26.44 9.60
C VAL A 25 -13.21 -27.29 10.06
N GLY A 26 -13.31 -28.51 9.55
CA GLY A 26 -14.38 -29.44 9.92
C GLY A 26 -13.84 -30.82 10.28
N GLY A 27 -14.68 -31.66 10.88
CA GLY A 27 -14.29 -33.01 11.28
C GLY A 27 -13.39 -33.05 12.52
N LEU A 28 -13.59 -32.11 13.44
CA LEU A 28 -12.96 -32.11 14.77
C LEU A 28 -13.90 -32.75 15.81
N ARG A 29 -13.36 -33.10 16.98
CA ARG A 29 -14.21 -33.41 18.14
C ARG A 29 -14.81 -32.13 18.70
N VAL A 30 -16.02 -32.22 19.25
CA VAL A 30 -16.68 -31.09 19.94
C VAL A 30 -15.75 -30.52 21.01
N GLY A 31 -15.53 -29.19 20.97
CA GLY A 31 -14.66 -28.49 21.90
C GLY A 31 -13.16 -28.79 21.75
N GLN A 32 -12.74 -29.50 20.71
CA GLN A 32 -11.32 -29.79 20.44
C GLN A 32 -10.55 -28.50 20.19
N MET A 33 -9.41 -28.38 20.85
CA MET A 33 -8.45 -27.30 20.63
C MET A 33 -7.52 -27.67 19.49
N VAL A 34 -7.35 -26.76 18.54
CA VAL A 34 -6.41 -26.88 17.43
C VAL A 34 -5.66 -25.57 17.20
N THR A 35 -4.49 -25.67 16.58
CA THR A 35 -3.73 -24.52 16.11
C THR A 35 -3.77 -24.48 14.59
N VAL A 36 -4.24 -23.37 14.03
CA VAL A 36 -4.16 -23.09 12.60
C VAL A 36 -2.90 -22.27 12.36
N LYS A 37 -2.02 -22.75 11.47
CA LYS A 37 -0.78 -22.08 11.08
C LYS A 37 -0.89 -21.61 9.64
N ALA A 38 -0.28 -20.46 9.34
CA ALA A 38 -0.05 -20.02 7.97
C ALA A 38 1.45 -19.84 7.73
N ALA A 39 1.90 -20.18 6.53
CA ALA A 39 3.26 -19.93 6.09
C ALA A 39 3.29 -19.49 4.62
N SER A 40 4.16 -18.53 4.31
CA SER A 40 4.44 -18.06 2.96
C SER A 40 5.91 -17.68 2.83
N THR A 41 6.50 -17.94 1.68
CA THR A 41 7.87 -17.50 1.36
C THR A 41 7.80 -16.27 0.47
N ASP A 42 8.56 -15.23 0.81
CA ASP A 42 8.67 -14.04 -0.04
C ASP A 42 9.52 -14.33 -1.30
N GLU A 43 9.54 -13.41 -2.26
CA GLU A 43 10.29 -13.61 -3.52
C GLU A 43 11.82 -13.59 -3.34
N ARG A 44 12.30 -13.32 -2.13
CA ARG A 44 13.72 -13.36 -1.74
C ARG A 44 14.07 -14.62 -0.96
N GLY A 45 13.14 -15.56 -0.83
CA GLY A 45 13.35 -16.86 -0.19
C GLY A 45 13.20 -16.85 1.33
N VAL A 46 12.71 -15.76 1.94
CA VAL A 46 12.52 -15.69 3.39
C VAL A 46 11.12 -16.16 3.76
N VAL A 47 11.05 -17.11 4.69
CA VAL A 47 9.79 -17.66 5.20
C VAL A 47 9.19 -16.73 6.24
N PHE A 48 7.90 -16.49 6.09
CA PHE A 48 7.04 -15.84 7.06
C PHE A 48 5.99 -16.83 7.54
N SER A 49 5.69 -16.78 8.83
CA SER A 49 4.68 -17.64 9.46
C SER A 49 3.84 -16.88 10.48
N SER A 50 2.67 -17.42 10.75
CA SER A 50 1.77 -17.01 11.82
C SER A 50 1.02 -18.22 12.36
N SER A 51 0.46 -18.11 13.55
CA SER A 51 -0.37 -19.16 14.13
C SER A 51 -1.48 -18.57 15.00
N ALA A 52 -2.59 -19.29 15.12
CA ALA A 52 -3.71 -18.91 15.94
C ALA A 52 -4.41 -20.17 16.47
N THR A 53 -4.73 -20.19 17.76
CA THR A 53 -5.44 -21.31 18.40
C THR A 53 -6.94 -21.08 18.39
N TYR A 54 -7.70 -22.15 18.20
CA TYR A 54 -9.14 -22.14 18.06
C TYR A 54 -9.77 -23.33 18.79
N ARG A 55 -11.05 -23.20 19.13
CA ARG A 55 -11.85 -24.24 19.74
C ARG A 55 -13.01 -24.60 18.82
N ALA A 56 -13.13 -25.88 18.49
CA ALA A 56 -14.26 -26.38 17.71
C ALA A 56 -15.60 -26.20 18.43
N ASP A 57 -16.64 -25.87 17.67
CA ASP A 57 -18.00 -25.67 18.16
C ASP A 57 -18.73 -27.01 18.48
N GLY A 58 -20.04 -26.94 18.67
CA GLY A 58 -20.91 -28.08 18.96
C GLY A 58 -21.01 -29.10 17.82
N ASP A 59 -20.68 -28.70 16.60
CA ASP A 59 -20.71 -29.54 15.39
C ASP A 59 -19.30 -30.04 15.02
N GLY A 60 -18.28 -29.67 15.79
CA GLY A 60 -16.88 -30.02 15.49
C GLY A 60 -16.31 -29.20 14.34
N GLU A 61 -16.81 -27.97 14.16
CA GLU A 61 -16.37 -27.03 13.13
C GLU A 61 -15.71 -25.79 13.74
N ILE A 62 -14.85 -25.15 12.94
CA ILE A 62 -14.29 -23.82 13.21
C ILE A 62 -14.44 -23.01 11.93
N ASP A 63 -15.01 -21.82 12.07
CA ASP A 63 -15.13 -20.82 11.02
C ASP A 63 -14.38 -19.57 11.47
N LEU A 64 -13.28 -19.23 10.81
CA LEU A 64 -12.44 -18.09 11.21
C LEU A 64 -13.16 -16.73 11.09
N ASP A 65 -14.28 -16.67 10.36
CA ASP A 65 -15.11 -15.47 10.27
C ASP A 65 -16.00 -15.26 11.52
N ARG A 66 -16.20 -16.31 12.31
CA ARG A 66 -17.13 -16.35 13.45
C ARG A 66 -16.39 -16.60 14.76
N ASP A 67 -15.48 -17.56 14.76
CA ASP A 67 -14.88 -18.11 15.95
C ASP A 67 -13.60 -17.34 16.30
N PRO A 68 -13.44 -16.87 17.56
CA PRO A 68 -12.30 -16.06 17.92
C PRO A 68 -11.04 -16.93 18.05
N SER A 69 -9.91 -16.40 17.56
CA SER A 69 -8.62 -16.92 17.98
C SER A 69 -8.43 -16.67 19.48
N LEU A 70 -7.98 -17.69 20.21
CA LEU A 70 -7.83 -17.65 21.66
C LEU A 70 -6.41 -17.26 22.08
N SER A 71 -5.41 -17.56 21.26
CA SER A 71 -4.00 -17.21 21.45
C SER A 71 -3.21 -17.37 20.15
N GLY A 72 -1.98 -16.86 20.13
CA GLY A 72 -1.06 -16.96 19.00
C GLY A 72 -0.59 -15.61 18.51
N SER A 73 -0.41 -15.47 17.20
CA SER A 73 -0.01 -14.23 16.53
C SER A 73 -1.06 -13.11 16.61
N TYR A 74 -2.32 -13.46 16.89
CA TYR A 74 -3.43 -12.53 17.15
C TYR A 74 -4.49 -13.21 18.02
N VAL A 75 -5.47 -12.43 18.50
CA VAL A 75 -6.60 -12.89 19.34
C VAL A 75 -7.87 -12.20 18.86
N GLY A 76 -9.02 -12.87 19.02
CA GLY A 76 -10.33 -12.36 18.61
C GLY A 76 -10.76 -12.84 17.23
N VAL A 77 -11.90 -12.35 16.76
CA VAL A 77 -12.46 -12.70 15.45
C VAL A 77 -11.78 -11.81 14.40
N GLU A 78 -10.75 -12.38 13.76
CA GLU A 78 -9.93 -11.71 12.75
C GLU A 78 -9.80 -12.63 11.53
N PRO A 79 -10.75 -12.59 10.57
CA PRO A 79 -10.82 -13.52 9.43
C PRO A 79 -9.51 -13.64 8.65
N MET A 80 -8.85 -12.50 8.44
CA MET A 80 -7.58 -12.39 7.71
C MET A 80 -6.37 -12.27 8.66
N GLY A 81 -6.57 -12.59 9.95
CA GLY A 81 -5.57 -12.56 11.02
C GLY A 81 -4.28 -13.25 10.63
N LEU A 82 -4.40 -14.46 10.09
CA LEU A 82 -3.26 -15.28 9.68
C LEU A 82 -2.40 -14.61 8.60
N LEU A 83 -2.94 -13.75 7.74
CA LEU A 83 -2.17 -13.08 6.69
C LEU A 83 -1.43 -11.84 7.20
N TRP A 84 -2.15 -10.91 7.83
CA TRP A 84 -1.53 -9.66 8.26
C TRP A 84 -0.55 -9.86 9.41
N SER A 85 -0.72 -10.93 10.20
CA SER A 85 0.17 -11.28 11.30
C SER A 85 1.33 -12.21 10.89
N LEU A 86 1.51 -12.50 9.60
CA LEU A 86 2.69 -13.20 9.11
C LEU A 86 3.97 -12.45 9.53
N ARG A 87 4.92 -13.15 10.14
CA ARG A 87 6.20 -12.59 10.59
C ARG A 87 7.35 -13.53 10.27
N THR A 88 8.56 -13.02 10.28
CA THR A 88 9.78 -13.81 10.12
C THR A 88 10.71 -13.52 11.30
N ASP A 89 11.54 -14.50 11.65
CA ASP A 89 12.59 -14.33 12.68
C ASP A 89 13.74 -13.44 12.17
N THR A 90 13.79 -13.17 10.87
CA THR A 90 14.75 -12.25 10.27
C THR A 90 14.39 -10.81 10.65
N LEU A 91 15.21 -10.19 11.51
CA LEU A 91 15.00 -8.81 11.95
C LEU A 91 14.94 -7.82 10.77
N HIS A 92 14.04 -6.85 10.89
CA HIS A 92 13.89 -5.74 9.93
C HIS A 92 13.66 -6.20 8.48
N TRP A 93 12.98 -7.33 8.29
CA TRP A 93 12.68 -7.84 6.97
C TRP A 93 11.28 -7.45 6.52
N TYR A 94 11.19 -6.84 5.34
CA TYR A 94 9.93 -6.55 4.67
C TYR A 94 9.49 -7.74 3.80
N PHE A 95 8.21 -8.14 3.85
CA PHE A 95 7.71 -9.18 2.96
C PHE A 95 7.70 -8.70 1.51
N PHE A 96 8.63 -9.23 0.69
CA PHE A 96 8.79 -8.75 -0.69
C PHE A 96 7.97 -9.60 -1.68
N LYS A 97 6.94 -8.96 -2.26
CA LYS A 97 6.10 -9.52 -3.32
C LYS A 97 5.88 -8.48 -4.43
N ASN A 98 6.53 -8.67 -5.57
CA ASN A 98 6.48 -7.73 -6.69
C ASN A 98 6.30 -8.37 -8.07
N LYS A 99 6.69 -9.63 -8.26
CA LYS A 99 6.44 -10.35 -9.52
C LYS A 99 4.94 -10.60 -9.69
N VAL A 100 4.31 -9.96 -10.66
CA VAL A 100 2.85 -10.08 -10.81
C VAL A 100 2.38 -11.42 -11.39
N VAL A 101 3.25 -12.17 -12.06
CA VAL A 101 2.92 -13.44 -12.73
C VAL A 101 2.87 -14.61 -11.72
N GLU A 102 3.76 -14.61 -10.73
CA GLU A 102 3.82 -15.66 -9.70
C GLU A 102 2.89 -15.28 -8.54
N PRO A 103 1.97 -16.14 -8.09
CA PRO A 103 1.14 -15.84 -6.93
C PRO A 103 1.96 -15.84 -5.63
N MET A 104 1.46 -15.16 -4.60
CA MET A 104 1.87 -15.47 -3.23
C MET A 104 1.18 -16.77 -2.82
N VAL A 105 1.95 -17.75 -2.36
CA VAL A 105 1.44 -19.05 -1.94
C VAL A 105 1.38 -19.10 -0.43
N VAL A 106 0.17 -19.20 0.12
CA VAL A 106 -0.08 -19.32 1.56
C VAL A 106 -0.46 -20.76 1.86
N LYS A 107 0.39 -21.45 2.61
CA LYS A 107 0.09 -22.79 3.14
C LYS A 107 -0.60 -22.65 4.48
N LEU A 108 -1.80 -23.17 4.59
CA LEU A 108 -2.59 -23.22 5.81
C LEU A 108 -2.60 -24.66 6.33
N SER A 109 -2.28 -24.86 7.59
CA SER A 109 -2.27 -26.19 8.21
C SER A 109 -2.95 -26.16 9.58
N VAL A 110 -3.63 -27.26 9.90
CA VAL A 110 -4.32 -27.46 11.18
C VAL A 110 -3.55 -28.48 11.98
N HIS A 111 -3.22 -28.18 13.24
CA HIS A 111 -2.43 -29.02 14.12
C HIS A 111 -3.18 -29.32 15.42
N GLU A 112 -2.98 -30.52 15.98
CA GLU A 112 -3.50 -30.88 17.30
C GLU A 112 -2.85 -30.05 18.42
N GLY A 113 -3.67 -29.62 19.39
CA GLY A 113 -3.19 -28.98 20.61
C GLY A 113 -3.06 -27.46 20.52
N GLU A 114 -2.55 -26.89 21.62
CA GLU A 114 -2.37 -25.44 21.80
C GLU A 114 -0.89 -25.07 21.63
N GLY A 115 -0.63 -23.98 20.91
CA GLY A 115 0.68 -23.32 20.85
C GLY A 115 1.47 -23.56 19.56
N GLU A 116 2.67 -23.00 19.50
CA GLU A 116 3.54 -23.01 18.30
C GLU A 116 4.19 -24.38 18.02
N GLY A 117 4.02 -25.37 18.91
CA GLY A 117 4.68 -26.68 18.84
C GLY A 117 4.28 -27.57 17.65
N ASP A 118 4.99 -28.69 17.49
CA ASP A 118 4.83 -29.68 16.42
C ASP A 118 3.71 -30.68 16.72
N GLY A 119 2.54 -30.16 17.11
CA GLY A 119 1.32 -30.96 17.15
C GLY A 119 1.11 -31.66 15.82
N ARG A 120 0.63 -32.91 15.85
CA ARG A 120 0.38 -33.69 14.63
C ARG A 120 -0.51 -32.88 13.68
N MET A 121 -0.08 -32.77 12.42
CA MET A 121 -0.87 -32.12 11.39
C MET A 121 -2.12 -32.96 11.07
N LEU A 122 -3.26 -32.30 11.08
CA LEU A 122 -4.59 -32.89 10.85
C LEU A 122 -5.09 -32.68 9.43
N ALA A 123 -4.85 -31.48 8.88
CA ALA A 123 -5.25 -31.10 7.54
C ALA A 123 -4.35 -29.97 7.02
N GLU A 124 -4.26 -29.83 5.71
CA GLU A 124 -3.61 -28.71 5.05
C GLU A 124 -4.40 -28.27 3.82
N VAL A 125 -4.26 -27.00 3.46
CA VAL A 125 -4.81 -26.42 2.23
C VAL A 125 -3.89 -25.28 1.79
N THR A 126 -3.84 -25.04 0.48
CA THR A 126 -3.04 -23.93 -0.08
C THR A 126 -3.97 -22.88 -0.67
N ASN A 127 -3.69 -21.61 -0.36
CA ASN A 127 -4.29 -20.46 -1.02
C ASN A 127 -3.26 -19.78 -1.93
N GLU A 128 -3.63 -19.53 -3.18
CA GLU A 128 -2.83 -18.78 -4.15
C GLU A 128 -3.41 -17.38 -4.34
N ARG A 129 -2.58 -16.35 -4.09
CA ARG A 129 -2.98 -14.95 -4.11
C ARG A 129 -2.29 -14.21 -5.26
N PHE A 130 -3.06 -13.86 -6.28
CA PHE A 130 -2.55 -13.25 -7.52
C PHE A 130 -2.56 -11.73 -7.47
N LEU A 131 -1.53 -11.08 -8.02
CA LEU A 131 -1.51 -9.62 -8.18
C LEU A 131 -2.27 -9.16 -9.43
N ILE A 132 -2.39 -10.05 -10.42
CA ILE A 132 -3.07 -9.78 -11.69
C ILE A 132 -4.21 -10.79 -11.87
N GLY A 133 -5.41 -10.26 -12.13
CA GLY A 133 -6.60 -11.06 -12.43
C GLY A 133 -6.69 -11.43 -13.89
N ASP A 134 -7.69 -12.26 -14.21
CA ASP A 134 -7.93 -12.75 -15.56
C ASP A 134 -8.13 -11.60 -16.56
N GLY A 135 -7.39 -11.64 -17.67
CA GLY A 135 -7.51 -10.68 -18.77
C GLY A 135 -6.80 -9.33 -18.56
N VAL A 136 -6.26 -9.04 -17.36
CA VAL A 136 -5.44 -7.83 -17.17
C VAL A 136 -4.08 -8.05 -17.86
N SER A 137 -3.72 -7.12 -18.74
CA SER A 137 -2.43 -7.15 -19.44
C SER A 137 -1.37 -6.40 -18.65
N ARG A 138 -0.14 -6.92 -18.65
CA ARG A 138 1.07 -6.26 -18.15
C ARG A 138 2.03 -5.97 -19.31
N LEU A 139 2.39 -4.71 -19.51
CA LEU A 139 3.33 -4.30 -20.55
C LEU A 139 4.44 -3.40 -19.99
N PRO A 140 5.70 -3.84 -19.93
CA PRO A 140 6.84 -2.96 -19.66
C PRO A 140 6.98 -1.90 -20.76
N ILE A 141 7.09 -0.64 -20.36
CA ILE A 141 7.20 0.51 -21.27
C ILE A 141 8.62 1.08 -21.22
N LYS A 142 9.17 1.34 -22.41
CA LYS A 142 10.42 2.08 -22.60
C LYS A 142 10.33 2.88 -23.88
N GLU A 143 9.66 4.03 -23.80
CA GLU A 143 9.38 4.92 -24.93
C GLU A 143 9.78 6.36 -24.56
N GLY A 144 10.70 6.96 -25.32
CA GLY A 144 11.24 8.28 -24.96
C GLY A 144 11.86 8.29 -23.56
N ASN A 145 11.44 9.23 -22.70
CA ASN A 145 11.83 9.26 -21.29
C ASN A 145 10.83 8.52 -20.37
N VAL A 146 9.80 7.90 -20.93
CA VAL A 146 8.82 7.12 -20.17
C VAL A 146 9.35 5.70 -19.97
N GLN A 147 9.62 5.37 -18.71
CA GLN A 147 10.01 4.04 -18.27
C GLN A 147 9.11 3.62 -17.11
N GLY A 148 8.44 2.48 -17.28
CA GLY A 148 7.46 2.01 -16.30
C GLY A 148 6.84 0.68 -16.70
N VAL A 149 5.74 0.32 -16.04
CA VAL A 149 4.95 -0.88 -16.37
C VAL A 149 3.48 -0.47 -16.45
N LEU A 150 2.89 -0.68 -17.63
CA LEU A 150 1.49 -0.41 -17.89
C LEU A 150 0.65 -1.65 -17.57
N PHE A 151 -0.40 -1.45 -16.79
CA PHE A 151 -1.42 -2.44 -16.49
C PHE A 151 -2.74 -1.98 -17.09
N THR A 152 -3.33 -2.85 -17.91
CA THR A 152 -4.55 -2.52 -18.65
C THR A 152 -5.59 -3.61 -18.45
N PRO A 153 -6.81 -3.28 -17.98
CA PRO A 153 -7.85 -4.28 -17.79
C PRO A 153 -8.46 -4.75 -19.13
N PRO A 154 -9.19 -5.88 -19.14
CA PRO A 154 -9.64 -6.53 -20.38
C PRO A 154 -10.72 -5.74 -21.16
N GLU A 155 -11.72 -5.16 -20.50
CA GLU A 155 -12.88 -4.53 -21.17
C GLU A 155 -13.00 -3.03 -20.89
N GLY A 156 -12.63 -2.17 -21.84
CA GLY A 156 -12.62 -0.71 -21.63
C GLY A 156 -13.89 0.03 -22.07
N PRO A 157 -13.90 1.37 -21.93
CA PRO A 157 -12.77 2.20 -21.49
C PRO A 157 -12.73 2.44 -19.97
N PHE A 158 -11.57 2.87 -19.45
CA PHE A 158 -11.30 3.02 -18.02
C PHE A 158 -10.60 4.33 -17.68
N PRO A 159 -10.71 4.82 -16.43
CA PRO A 159 -9.94 5.97 -16.00
C PRO A 159 -8.44 5.69 -15.91
N ALA A 160 -7.62 6.70 -16.24
CA ALA A 160 -6.16 6.63 -16.19
C ALA A 160 -5.59 7.00 -14.82
N VAL A 161 -4.70 6.17 -14.30
CA VAL A 161 -3.97 6.40 -13.04
C VAL A 161 -2.46 6.27 -13.24
N LEU A 162 -1.69 7.27 -12.83
CA LEU A 162 -0.25 7.20 -12.70
C LEU A 162 0.09 6.79 -11.26
N ASP A 163 0.75 5.64 -11.09
CA ASP A 163 1.24 5.18 -9.80
C ASP A 163 2.72 5.57 -9.64
N LEU A 164 3.00 6.57 -8.80
CA LEU A 164 4.36 7.01 -8.52
C LEU A 164 4.93 6.29 -7.30
N CYS A 165 5.79 5.32 -7.58
CA CYS A 165 6.48 4.53 -6.57
C CYS A 165 7.84 5.17 -6.24
N THR A 166 8.25 5.21 -4.97
CA THR A 166 9.60 5.69 -4.62
C THR A 166 10.68 4.86 -5.34
N PHE A 167 10.49 3.54 -5.35
CA PHE A 167 11.23 2.55 -6.12
C PHE A 167 10.22 1.70 -6.89
N MET A 168 10.59 1.15 -8.05
CA MET A 168 9.67 0.36 -8.86
C MET A 168 8.95 -0.72 -8.04
N SER A 169 7.61 -0.65 -8.04
CA SER A 169 6.75 -1.71 -7.56
C SER A 169 5.52 -1.81 -8.45
N GLU A 170 5.15 -3.03 -8.79
CA GLU A 170 4.01 -3.35 -9.64
C GLU A 170 2.76 -3.73 -8.84
N LYS A 171 2.91 -4.00 -7.53
CA LYS A 171 1.84 -4.51 -6.67
C LYS A 171 0.63 -3.59 -6.63
N ARG A 172 0.80 -2.31 -6.33
CA ARG A 172 -0.32 -1.36 -6.24
C ARG A 172 -0.97 -1.11 -7.61
N ALA A 173 -0.16 -0.89 -8.64
CA ALA A 173 -0.65 -0.66 -10.00
C ALA A 173 -1.42 -1.85 -10.58
N SER A 174 -0.90 -3.07 -10.44
CA SER A 174 -1.59 -4.29 -10.90
C SER A 174 -2.91 -4.52 -10.17
N LEU A 175 -2.93 -4.32 -8.85
CA LEU A 175 -4.15 -4.46 -8.06
C LEU A 175 -5.20 -3.40 -8.41
N LEU A 176 -4.81 -2.14 -8.66
CA LEU A 176 -5.73 -1.12 -9.17
C LEU A 176 -6.27 -1.50 -10.55
N ALA A 177 -5.47 -2.07 -11.45
CA ALA A 177 -5.96 -2.49 -12.76
C ALA A 177 -7.06 -3.55 -12.67
N ASN A 178 -6.99 -4.47 -11.70
CA ASN A 178 -8.09 -5.40 -11.43
C ASN A 178 -9.40 -4.70 -11.01
N LYS A 179 -9.36 -3.42 -10.63
CA LYS A 179 -10.50 -2.63 -10.16
C LYS A 179 -11.03 -1.64 -11.20
N GLY A 180 -10.60 -1.79 -12.46
CA GLY A 180 -11.10 -1.03 -13.60
C GLY A 180 -10.38 0.30 -13.84
N PHE A 181 -9.05 0.31 -13.72
CA PHE A 181 -8.21 1.46 -14.04
C PHE A 181 -7.12 1.07 -15.04
N VAL A 182 -6.79 1.94 -16.00
CA VAL A 182 -5.52 1.80 -16.73
C VAL A 182 -4.44 2.45 -15.87
N VAL A 183 -3.44 1.67 -15.45
CA VAL A 183 -2.45 2.13 -14.46
C VAL A 183 -1.03 2.03 -15.01
N LEU A 184 -0.30 3.15 -15.01
CA LEU A 184 1.12 3.16 -15.33
C LEU A 184 1.93 3.32 -14.05
N ALA A 185 2.71 2.29 -13.68
CA ALA A 185 3.65 2.35 -12.57
C ALA A 185 4.97 3.00 -13.03
N VAL A 186 5.39 4.07 -12.34
CA VAL A 186 6.64 4.77 -12.63
C VAL A 186 7.40 5.01 -11.33
N GLU A 187 8.70 4.76 -11.34
CA GLU A 187 9.56 5.03 -10.18
C GLU A 187 10.09 6.47 -10.16
N VAL A 188 10.12 7.08 -8.97
CA VAL A 188 10.73 8.39 -8.73
C VAL A 188 12.24 8.30 -8.94
N TYR A 189 12.89 7.30 -8.35
CA TYR A 189 14.34 7.10 -8.44
C TYR A 189 14.68 6.02 -9.49
N ILE A 190 15.00 6.42 -10.73
CA ILE A 190 15.48 5.50 -11.79
C ILE A 190 16.88 4.95 -11.47
N LYS A 191 17.68 5.77 -10.80
CA LYS A 191 19.05 5.45 -10.40
C LYS A 191 19.08 5.26 -8.89
N LYS A 192 20.15 4.65 -8.39
CA LYS A 192 20.44 4.64 -6.96
C LYS A 192 20.35 6.08 -6.42
N ILE A 193 19.76 6.24 -5.23
CA ILE A 193 19.56 7.55 -4.59
C ILE A 193 20.87 8.33 -4.48
N GLU A 194 21.99 7.66 -4.17
CA GLU A 194 23.34 8.25 -4.12
C GLU A 194 23.80 8.93 -5.43
N ASN A 195 23.23 8.52 -6.56
CA ASN A 195 23.55 9.04 -7.88
C ASN A 195 22.50 10.07 -8.36
N THR A 196 21.50 10.38 -7.53
CA THR A 196 20.49 11.39 -7.84
C THR A 196 20.99 12.75 -7.38
N LYS A 197 20.92 13.74 -8.28
CA LYS A 197 21.31 15.14 -7.99
C LYS A 197 20.12 16.08 -7.98
N GLU A 198 19.11 15.75 -8.77
CA GLU A 198 17.93 16.56 -9.05
C GLU A 198 16.83 15.64 -9.56
N ILE A 199 15.59 16.11 -9.46
CA ILE A 199 14.41 15.44 -10.00
C ILE A 199 13.74 16.41 -10.98
N HIS A 200 13.29 15.90 -12.12
CA HIS A 200 12.60 16.69 -13.15
C HIS A 200 11.14 16.25 -13.26
N LEU A 201 10.21 17.20 -13.28
CA LEU A 201 8.79 16.91 -13.49
C LEU A 201 8.48 16.52 -14.93
N ASP A 202 9.29 16.95 -15.89
CA ASP A 202 9.10 16.75 -17.33
C ASP A 202 8.89 15.27 -17.68
N ARG A 203 9.66 14.34 -17.07
CA ARG A 203 9.51 12.90 -17.31
C ARG A 203 8.17 12.32 -16.83
N PHE A 204 7.56 12.92 -15.81
CA PHE A 204 6.28 12.45 -15.29
C PHE A 204 5.12 13.09 -16.07
N GLU A 205 5.30 14.33 -16.57
CA GLU A 205 4.40 14.94 -17.56
C GLU A 205 4.35 14.06 -18.83
N GLU A 206 5.50 13.66 -19.37
CA GLU A 206 5.58 12.73 -20.51
C GLU A 206 4.89 11.39 -20.22
N ALA A 207 5.01 10.85 -19.00
CA ALA A 207 4.33 9.62 -18.60
C ALA A 207 2.81 9.80 -18.51
N MET A 208 2.33 10.96 -18.04
CA MET A 208 0.91 11.31 -18.04
C MET A 208 0.38 11.42 -19.48
N ASP A 209 1.13 12.06 -20.37
CA ASP A 209 0.75 12.21 -21.78
C ASP A 209 0.69 10.86 -22.50
N PHE A 210 1.69 10.00 -22.29
CA PHE A 210 1.68 8.62 -22.77
C PHE A 210 0.46 7.85 -22.26
N LEU A 211 0.15 7.96 -20.96
CA LEU A 211 -0.97 7.26 -20.36
C LEU A 211 -2.32 7.73 -20.93
N ARG A 212 -2.50 9.02 -21.18
CA ARG A 212 -3.74 9.54 -21.80
C ARG A 212 -3.97 9.04 -23.22
N GLN A 213 -2.91 8.69 -23.94
CA GLN A 213 -2.98 8.20 -25.32
C GLN A 213 -3.30 6.70 -25.43
N GLN A 214 -3.44 5.99 -24.31
CA GLN A 214 -3.69 4.55 -24.33
C GLN A 214 -5.10 4.24 -24.86
N PRO A 215 -5.29 3.23 -25.73
CA PRO A 215 -6.57 2.98 -26.42
C PRO A 215 -7.79 2.72 -25.51
N LYS A 216 -7.55 2.26 -24.28
CA LYS A 216 -8.61 1.94 -23.30
C LYS A 216 -8.79 3.02 -22.24
N VAL A 217 -8.22 4.21 -22.41
CA VAL A 217 -8.37 5.32 -21.47
C VAL A 217 -9.53 6.21 -21.86
N ASP A 218 -10.48 6.38 -20.94
CA ASP A 218 -11.54 7.39 -20.99
C ASP A 218 -11.58 8.11 -19.64
N SER A 219 -10.92 9.26 -19.60
CA SER A 219 -10.89 10.10 -18.41
C SER A 219 -10.69 11.56 -18.78
N LYS A 220 -11.26 12.45 -17.97
CA LYS A 220 -11.10 13.92 -18.12
C LYS A 220 -9.65 14.38 -17.93
N GLY A 221 -8.82 13.55 -17.31
CA GLY A 221 -7.41 13.79 -17.00
C GLY A 221 -6.81 12.58 -16.29
N VAL A 222 -5.62 12.72 -15.71
CA VAL A 222 -4.93 11.61 -15.02
C VAL A 222 -5.11 11.74 -13.51
N GLY A 223 -5.44 10.63 -12.85
CA GLY A 223 -5.31 10.51 -11.41
C GLY A 223 -3.89 10.09 -11.04
N ILE A 224 -3.34 10.59 -9.93
CA ILE A 224 -2.01 10.20 -9.48
C ILE A 224 -2.12 9.65 -8.05
N ILE A 225 -1.51 8.49 -7.81
CA ILE A 225 -1.41 7.89 -6.48
C ILE A 225 0.05 7.70 -6.11
N SER A 226 0.39 8.00 -4.87
CA SER A 226 1.73 7.77 -4.36
C SER A 226 1.80 7.75 -2.84
N ARG A 227 2.90 7.18 -2.34
CA ARG A 227 3.23 7.13 -0.92
C ARG A 227 4.59 7.76 -0.67
N SER A 228 4.78 8.37 0.50
CA SER A 228 6.09 8.78 0.99
C SER A 228 6.74 9.80 0.04
N LYS A 229 7.98 9.61 -0.38
CA LYS A 229 8.66 10.49 -1.36
C LYS A 229 7.88 10.69 -2.66
N GLY A 230 7.14 9.71 -3.17
CA GLY A 230 6.32 9.91 -4.38
C GLY A 230 5.23 10.97 -4.21
N ALA A 231 4.81 11.21 -2.97
CA ALA A 231 3.71 12.10 -2.65
C ALA A 231 4.07 13.59 -2.76
N ASP A 232 5.31 13.98 -2.44
CA ASP A 232 5.76 15.36 -2.68
C ASP A 232 5.90 15.68 -4.18
N ILE A 233 6.35 14.71 -4.98
CA ILE A 233 6.38 14.81 -6.44
C ILE A 233 4.96 14.91 -6.99
N THR A 234 4.03 14.11 -6.46
CA THR A 234 2.63 14.13 -6.89
C THR A 234 1.95 15.47 -6.62
N LEU A 235 2.16 16.05 -5.43
CA LEU A 235 1.67 17.40 -5.13
C LEU A 235 2.27 18.45 -6.07
N SER A 236 3.56 18.30 -6.39
CA SER A 236 4.25 19.20 -7.31
C SER A 236 3.70 19.08 -8.73
N LEU A 237 3.40 17.87 -9.22
CA LEU A 237 2.71 17.68 -10.50
C LEU A 237 1.36 18.37 -10.51
N ALA A 238 0.55 18.20 -9.46
CA ALA A 238 -0.76 18.84 -9.38
C ALA A 238 -0.69 20.39 -9.35
N ALA A 239 0.39 20.95 -8.80
CA ALA A 239 0.60 22.39 -8.70
C ALA A 239 1.18 23.02 -9.97
N PHE A 240 2.09 22.33 -10.67
CA PHE A 240 2.89 22.92 -11.75
C PHE A 240 2.60 22.34 -13.15
N VAL A 241 1.96 21.18 -13.26
CA VAL A 241 1.74 20.46 -14.53
C VAL A 241 0.24 20.34 -14.83
N PRO A 242 -0.21 20.69 -16.05
CA PRO A 242 -1.62 20.59 -16.42
C PRO A 242 -2.10 19.13 -16.58
N GLY A 243 -3.41 18.92 -16.40
CA GLY A 243 -4.07 17.65 -16.67
C GLY A 243 -3.96 16.59 -15.57
N VAL A 244 -3.59 16.99 -14.35
CA VAL A 244 -3.82 16.21 -13.13
C VAL A 244 -5.22 16.51 -12.62
N GLN A 245 -6.07 15.49 -12.54
CA GLN A 245 -7.48 15.64 -12.14
C GLN A 245 -7.73 15.23 -10.68
N ALA A 246 -7.02 14.21 -10.20
CA ALA A 246 -7.16 13.69 -8.85
C ALA A 246 -5.80 13.27 -8.29
N VAL A 247 -5.58 13.48 -6.99
CA VAL A 247 -4.37 13.09 -6.28
C VAL A 247 -4.74 12.29 -5.04
N VAL A 248 -4.17 11.10 -4.93
CA VAL A 248 -4.15 10.31 -3.70
C VAL A 248 -2.76 10.43 -3.09
N TRP A 249 -2.69 11.14 -1.98
CA TRP A 249 -1.48 11.39 -1.22
C TRP A 249 -1.48 10.50 0.02
N ILE A 250 -0.48 9.63 0.17
CA ILE A 250 -0.39 8.68 1.30
C ILE A 250 0.90 8.94 2.07
N ASN A 251 0.78 9.38 3.33
CA ASN A 251 1.92 9.60 4.23
C ASN A 251 3.09 10.36 3.57
N GLY A 252 2.77 11.44 2.86
CA GLY A 252 3.76 12.27 2.15
C GLY A 252 4.37 13.37 3.01
N CYS A 253 5.07 14.30 2.36
CA CYS A 253 5.45 15.61 2.91
C CYS A 253 4.76 16.75 2.14
N SER A 254 4.51 17.89 2.79
CA SER A 254 3.97 19.10 2.16
C SER A 254 5.02 19.93 1.41
N ALA A 255 6.28 19.50 1.44
CA ALA A 255 7.43 20.13 0.83
C ALA A 255 8.27 19.13 0.03
N ASN A 256 9.07 19.64 -0.90
CA ASN A 256 9.96 18.84 -1.74
C ASN A 256 11.19 18.36 -0.97
N VAL A 257 11.28 17.07 -0.64
CA VAL A 257 12.32 16.52 0.23
C VAL A 257 13.54 15.98 -0.53
N GLY A 258 14.74 16.31 -0.08
CA GLY A 258 15.99 15.64 -0.42
C GLY A 258 16.74 16.13 -1.67
N PHE A 259 16.02 16.50 -2.74
CA PHE A 259 16.65 16.91 -4.01
C PHE A 259 15.99 18.15 -4.60
N PRO A 260 16.73 19.07 -5.24
CA PRO A 260 16.11 20.18 -5.96
C PRO A 260 15.19 19.65 -7.06
N LEU A 261 14.04 20.30 -7.20
CA LEU A 261 13.01 19.91 -8.16
C LEU A 261 13.00 20.90 -9.33
N TYR A 262 13.03 20.35 -10.54
CA TYR A 262 13.05 21.11 -11.78
C TYR A 262 11.79 20.84 -12.62
N TYR A 263 11.39 21.85 -13.38
CA TYR A 263 10.41 21.72 -14.43
C TYR A 263 10.77 22.66 -15.57
N LYS A 264 10.77 22.18 -16.82
CA LYS A 264 11.10 22.98 -18.01
C LYS A 264 12.44 23.72 -17.87
N LYS A 265 13.46 23.00 -17.40
CA LYS A 265 14.84 23.48 -17.16
C LYS A 265 14.99 24.56 -16.07
N ARG A 266 13.95 24.85 -15.29
CA ARG A 266 14.01 25.79 -14.17
C ARG A 266 13.86 25.05 -12.85
N GLN A 267 14.67 25.38 -11.86
CA GLN A 267 14.43 24.92 -10.50
C GLN A 267 13.17 25.60 -9.99
N ILE A 268 12.17 24.80 -9.61
CA ILE A 268 10.87 25.28 -9.12
C ILE A 268 10.76 25.17 -7.60
N LEU A 269 11.46 24.21 -6.98
CA LEU A 269 11.51 24.04 -5.52
C LEU A 269 12.92 23.67 -5.06
N SER A 270 13.34 24.29 -3.96
CA SER A 270 14.56 23.91 -3.24
C SER A 270 14.37 22.59 -2.48
N PRO A 271 15.45 21.83 -2.21
CA PRO A 271 15.37 20.63 -1.39
C PRO A 271 15.15 20.96 0.08
N LEU A 272 14.16 20.33 0.71
CA LEU A 272 14.08 20.22 2.15
C LEU A 272 15.05 19.14 2.63
N LEU A 273 16.04 19.55 3.41
CA LEU A 273 17.13 18.67 3.85
C LEU A 273 16.80 17.98 5.18
N TYR A 274 17.63 16.99 5.50
CA TYR A 274 17.55 16.23 6.75
C TYR A 274 18.53 16.78 7.80
N ASP A 275 18.21 16.58 9.06
CA ASP A 275 19.05 16.75 10.23
C ASP A 275 19.17 15.39 10.93
N PHE A 276 20.22 14.64 10.57
CA PHE A 276 20.46 13.31 11.11
C PHE A 276 20.96 13.29 12.56
N SER A 277 21.20 14.46 13.18
CA SER A 277 21.46 14.53 14.62
C SER A 277 20.22 14.18 15.45
N LYS A 278 19.03 14.23 14.84
CA LYS A 278 17.73 13.93 15.47
C LYS A 278 17.29 12.48 15.33
N VAL A 279 18.16 11.60 14.83
CA VAL A 279 17.88 10.16 14.74
C VAL A 279 17.84 9.57 16.14
N ILE A 280 16.78 8.82 16.46
CA ILE A 280 16.62 8.20 17.78
C ILE A 280 16.91 6.70 17.66
N PRO A 281 17.93 6.17 18.36
CA PRO A 281 18.19 4.73 18.40
C PRO A 281 17.12 3.99 19.23
N THR A 282 16.91 2.72 18.93
CA THR A 282 15.98 1.85 19.69
C THR A 282 16.67 0.55 20.09
N GLU A 283 16.12 -0.15 21.09
CA GLU A 283 16.64 -1.44 21.55
C GLU A 283 16.62 -2.51 20.47
N SER A 284 15.72 -2.40 19.48
CA SER A 284 15.63 -3.33 18.35
C SER A 284 16.80 -3.25 17.37
N GLY A 285 17.65 -2.23 17.46
CA GLY A 285 18.68 -1.91 16.46
C GLY A 285 18.20 -1.05 15.29
N ALA A 286 16.88 -0.95 15.08
CA ALA A 286 16.28 0.05 14.19
C ALA A 286 16.31 1.46 14.82
N ARG A 287 16.07 2.47 13.98
CA ARG A 287 16.06 3.88 14.39
C ARG A 287 14.74 4.57 14.04
N ILE A 288 14.34 5.56 14.83
CA ILE A 288 13.23 6.45 14.50
C ILE A 288 13.80 7.67 13.79
N VAL A 289 13.26 7.97 12.61
CA VAL A 289 13.71 9.08 11.75
C VAL A 289 12.67 10.19 11.59
N LYS A 290 11.53 10.08 12.29
CA LYS A 290 10.41 11.04 12.29
C LYS A 290 10.84 12.51 12.33
N CYS A 291 11.78 12.84 13.21
CA CYS A 291 12.24 14.21 13.46
C CYS A 291 13.40 14.66 12.57
N CYS A 292 13.85 13.81 11.62
CA CYS A 292 15.02 14.11 10.80
C CYS A 292 14.71 15.08 9.66
N VAL A 293 13.48 15.13 9.14
CA VAL A 293 13.13 16.11 8.10
C VAL A 293 13.09 17.50 8.74
N LYS A 294 13.78 18.48 8.17
CA LYS A 294 13.73 19.86 8.68
C LYS A 294 12.32 20.43 8.57
N ASN A 295 11.99 21.40 9.42
CA ASN A 295 10.68 22.04 9.41
C ASN A 295 10.44 22.77 8.08
N PRO A 296 9.47 22.35 7.25
CA PRO A 296 9.18 22.99 5.96
C PRO A 296 8.66 24.42 6.10
N LEU A 297 8.12 24.79 7.26
CA LEU A 297 7.56 26.12 7.53
C LEU A 297 8.60 27.13 8.05
N ALA A 298 9.82 26.69 8.36
CA ALA A 298 10.88 27.61 8.76
C ALA A 298 11.26 28.54 7.59
N GLU A 299 11.60 29.80 7.87
CA GLU A 299 11.88 30.83 6.87
C GLU A 299 12.93 30.38 5.84
N GLU A 300 14.00 29.73 6.30
CA GLU A 300 15.09 29.22 5.45
C GLU A 300 14.66 28.07 4.52
N ASN A 301 13.56 27.38 4.84
CA ASN A 301 13.06 26.22 4.08
C ASN A 301 11.84 26.56 3.21
N LYS A 302 11.32 27.79 3.25
CA LYS A 302 10.12 28.19 2.49
C LYS A 302 10.19 27.90 1.00
N GLY A 303 11.38 27.94 0.40
CA GLY A 303 11.60 27.59 -1.01
C GLY A 303 11.34 26.13 -1.37
N SER A 304 11.15 25.25 -0.38
CA SER A 304 10.79 23.83 -0.58
C SER A 304 9.28 23.56 -0.53
N LEU A 305 8.48 24.52 -0.03
CA LEU A 305 7.05 24.35 0.16
C LEU A 305 6.31 24.22 -1.17
N ILE A 306 5.48 23.18 -1.29
CA ILE A 306 4.72 22.95 -2.52
C ILE A 306 3.46 23.84 -2.49
N PRO A 307 3.20 24.65 -3.53
CA PRO A 307 2.08 25.60 -3.54
C PRO A 307 0.77 24.91 -3.94
N ILE A 308 0.34 23.92 -3.14
CA ILE A 308 -0.85 23.09 -3.42
C ILE A 308 -2.15 23.88 -3.63
N GLN A 309 -2.25 25.09 -3.09
CA GLN A 309 -3.38 25.98 -3.31
C GLN A 309 -3.55 26.42 -4.78
N GLN A 310 -2.48 26.33 -5.58
CA GLN A 310 -2.52 26.63 -7.02
C GLN A 310 -3.11 25.47 -7.83
N ALA A 311 -3.12 24.25 -7.26
CA ALA A 311 -3.64 23.08 -7.94
C ALA A 311 -5.17 23.15 -8.11
N LYS A 312 -5.63 22.56 -9.22
CA LYS A 312 -7.06 22.36 -9.53
C LYS A 312 -7.54 20.92 -9.29
N ALA A 313 -6.62 19.99 -9.06
CA ALA A 313 -6.92 18.59 -8.82
C ALA A 313 -7.73 18.39 -7.54
N HIS A 314 -8.56 17.36 -7.48
CA HIS A 314 -9.13 16.90 -6.21
C HIS A 314 -8.07 16.16 -5.39
N PHE A 315 -8.12 16.25 -4.06
CA PHE A 315 -7.16 15.58 -3.17
C PHE A 315 -7.83 14.59 -2.23
N LEU A 316 -7.26 13.40 -2.10
CA LEU A 316 -7.48 12.50 -0.98
C LEU A 316 -6.18 12.43 -0.18
N PHE A 317 -6.19 12.97 1.02
CA PHE A 317 -5.09 12.85 1.97
C PHE A 317 -5.32 11.64 2.88
N VAL A 318 -4.42 10.66 2.77
CA VAL A 318 -4.40 9.48 3.63
C VAL A 318 -3.24 9.60 4.60
N VAL A 319 -3.54 9.53 5.89
CA VAL A 319 -2.61 9.88 6.96
C VAL A 319 -2.58 8.80 8.02
N SER A 320 -1.37 8.40 8.38
CA SER A 320 -1.07 7.53 9.52
C SER A 320 -0.59 8.40 10.68
N GLU A 321 -1.24 8.34 11.84
CA GLU A 321 -0.87 9.21 12.96
C GLU A 321 0.36 8.69 13.72
N ASP A 322 0.59 7.37 13.68
CA ASP A 322 1.80 6.74 14.19
C ASP A 322 2.87 6.56 13.10
N ASP A 323 2.96 7.49 12.15
CA ASP A 323 4.06 7.53 11.20
C ASP A 323 5.38 7.87 11.93
N LEU A 324 6.34 6.94 11.90
CA LEU A 324 7.68 7.09 12.50
C LEU A 324 8.77 7.44 11.48
N ASN A 325 8.42 7.58 10.19
CA ASN A 325 9.34 8.05 9.15
C ASN A 325 9.43 9.58 9.11
N TRP A 326 8.28 10.26 9.17
CA TRP A 326 8.18 11.72 9.25
C TRP A 326 6.81 12.18 9.75
N ASP A 327 6.62 13.48 10.00
CA ASP A 327 5.37 14.03 10.55
C ASP A 327 4.26 14.21 9.50
N SER A 328 3.77 13.11 8.92
CA SER A 328 2.68 13.17 7.94
C SER A 328 1.40 13.82 8.46
N LYS A 329 1.11 13.71 9.77
CA LYS A 329 -0.03 14.38 10.39
C LYS A 329 0.14 15.89 10.42
N GLY A 330 1.29 16.38 10.88
CA GLY A 330 1.60 17.82 10.86
C GLY A 330 1.58 18.39 9.44
N TYR A 331 2.12 17.66 8.46
CA TYR A 331 2.08 18.09 7.06
C TYR A 331 0.67 18.18 6.50
N VAL A 332 -0.23 17.24 6.79
CA VAL A 332 -1.61 17.32 6.29
C VAL A 332 -2.38 18.47 6.95
N ASP A 333 -2.16 18.73 8.25
CA ASP A 333 -2.88 19.77 8.97
C ASP A 333 -2.54 21.15 8.39
N GLU A 334 -1.25 21.36 8.13
CA GLU A 334 -0.71 22.53 7.46
C GLU A 334 -1.32 22.70 6.05
N MET A 335 -1.28 21.64 5.24
CA MET A 335 -1.84 21.66 3.88
C MET A 335 -3.35 21.96 3.88
N VAL A 336 -4.12 21.34 4.77
CA VAL A 336 -5.57 21.55 4.91
C VAL A 336 -5.87 22.99 5.33
N GLN A 337 -5.13 23.54 6.29
CA GLN A 337 -5.27 24.94 6.69
C GLN A 337 -4.98 25.88 5.51
N ARG A 338 -3.89 25.62 4.77
CA ARG A 338 -3.50 26.41 3.60
C ARG A 338 -4.57 26.37 2.49
N LEU A 339 -5.14 25.20 2.20
CA LEU A 339 -6.21 25.03 1.22
C LEU A 339 -7.46 25.81 1.65
N LYS A 340 -7.93 25.63 2.89
CA LYS A 340 -9.10 26.35 3.43
C LYS A 340 -8.91 27.87 3.40
N HIS A 341 -7.71 28.36 3.75
CA HIS A 341 -7.40 29.79 3.71
C HIS A 341 -7.53 30.38 2.30
N HIS A 342 -7.27 29.59 1.26
CA HIS A 342 -7.43 29.97 -0.15
C HIS A 342 -8.81 29.63 -0.73
N GLY A 343 -9.80 29.30 0.12
CA GLY A 343 -11.17 29.01 -0.29
C GLY A 343 -11.32 27.69 -1.08
N LYS A 344 -10.39 26.75 -0.91
CA LYS A 344 -10.45 25.43 -1.55
C LYS A 344 -11.24 24.44 -0.70
N ASP A 345 -12.06 23.64 -1.35
CA ASP A 345 -12.90 22.57 -0.76
C ASP A 345 -12.77 21.23 -1.52
N ASN A 346 -11.92 21.18 -2.53
CA ASN A 346 -11.64 20.03 -3.39
C ASN A 346 -10.70 19.01 -2.72
N PHE A 347 -10.91 18.70 -1.44
CA PHE A 347 -10.11 17.71 -0.72
C PHE A 347 -10.89 16.93 0.34
N GLU A 348 -10.44 15.72 0.60
CA GLU A 348 -10.88 14.86 1.69
C GLU A 348 -9.66 14.39 2.49
N THR A 349 -9.83 14.15 3.80
CA THR A 349 -8.78 13.63 4.67
C THR A 349 -9.28 12.40 5.39
N VAL A 350 -8.47 11.34 5.42
CA VAL A 350 -8.68 10.15 6.25
C VAL A 350 -7.45 9.93 7.11
N CYS A 351 -7.66 9.88 8.42
CA CYS A 351 -6.62 9.67 9.42
C CYS A 351 -6.78 8.31 10.10
N TYR A 352 -5.67 7.61 10.29
CA TYR A 352 -5.62 6.31 10.95
C TYR A 352 -4.70 6.37 12.17
N PRO A 353 -5.26 6.47 13.40
CA PRO A 353 -4.48 6.65 14.62
C PRO A 353 -3.40 5.59 14.87
N GLY A 354 -3.75 4.31 14.65
CA GLY A 354 -2.84 3.18 14.87
C GLY A 354 -2.13 2.66 13.63
N ALA A 355 -2.14 3.40 12.51
CA ALA A 355 -1.41 3.02 11.31
C ALA A 355 -0.01 3.68 11.29
N GLY A 356 0.90 3.06 10.55
CA GLY A 356 2.27 3.52 10.36
C GLY A 356 2.54 3.93 8.93
N HIS A 357 3.79 4.30 8.63
CA HIS A 357 4.18 4.88 7.35
C HIS A 357 3.85 4.01 6.13
N LEU A 358 4.00 2.69 6.24
CA LEU A 358 3.94 1.75 5.12
C LEU A 358 2.53 1.23 4.79
N LEU A 359 1.54 2.13 4.63
CA LEU A 359 0.23 1.73 4.09
C LEU A 359 0.38 1.17 2.66
N GLU A 360 -0.05 -0.06 2.45
CA GLU A 360 -0.01 -0.82 1.20
C GLU A 360 -1.42 -1.30 0.80
N PRO A 361 -1.58 -1.92 -0.40
CA PRO A 361 -2.78 -2.70 -0.66
C PRO A 361 -2.98 -3.82 0.39
N PRO A 362 -4.23 -4.16 0.74
CA PRO A 362 -4.54 -4.97 1.92
C PRO A 362 -3.98 -6.39 1.90
N TYR A 363 -4.00 -7.00 3.08
CA TYR A 363 -3.73 -8.43 3.32
C TYR A 363 -2.28 -8.87 3.05
N GLY A 364 -1.35 -7.91 2.99
CA GLY A 364 0.07 -8.19 3.16
C GLY A 364 0.46 -8.31 4.63
N PRO A 365 1.63 -8.92 4.93
CA PRO A 365 2.16 -8.94 6.29
C PRO A 365 2.51 -7.53 6.78
N TYR A 366 2.13 -7.20 8.02
CA TYR A 366 2.51 -5.96 8.66
C TYR A 366 4.04 -5.88 8.85
N CYS A 367 4.64 -4.72 8.53
CA CYS A 367 6.08 -4.50 8.62
C CYS A 367 6.41 -3.35 9.60
N PRO A 368 6.83 -3.66 10.85
CA PRO A 368 7.16 -2.62 11.83
C PRO A 368 8.46 -1.89 11.50
N SER A 369 9.38 -2.56 10.81
CA SER A 369 10.70 -2.02 10.50
C SER A 369 11.34 -2.68 9.29
N THR A 370 12.09 -1.91 8.51
CA THR A 370 12.94 -2.44 7.43
C THR A 370 14.07 -1.48 7.07
N PHE A 371 15.01 -1.93 6.26
CA PHE A 371 16.11 -1.12 5.75
C PHE A 371 15.59 0.07 4.93
N HIS A 372 15.99 1.28 5.31
CA HIS A 372 15.59 2.49 4.62
C HIS A 372 16.62 2.89 3.55
N GLY A 373 16.22 2.95 2.28
CA GLY A 373 17.12 3.17 1.13
C GLY A 373 17.93 4.47 1.14
N LEU A 374 17.37 5.56 1.68
CA LEU A 374 18.08 6.84 1.83
C LEU A 374 19.11 6.83 2.96
N VAL A 375 18.69 6.53 4.19
CA VAL A 375 19.55 6.65 5.39
C VAL A 375 20.46 5.44 5.63
N ARG A 376 20.21 4.32 4.93
CA ARG A 376 21.04 3.11 4.89
C ARG A 376 21.16 2.33 6.20
N TYR A 377 20.11 2.34 7.00
CA TYR A 377 19.97 1.47 8.17
C TYR A 377 18.49 1.13 8.37
N PRO A 378 18.18 0.10 9.17
CA PRO A 378 16.81 -0.21 9.56
C PRO A 378 16.14 0.94 10.31
N VAL A 379 14.91 1.25 9.92
CA VAL A 379 14.08 2.24 10.62
C VAL A 379 12.76 1.64 11.06
N LEU A 380 12.15 2.24 12.08
CA LEU A 380 10.77 1.96 12.45
C LEU A 380 9.81 2.73 11.54
N TRP A 381 8.74 2.07 11.13
CA TRP A 381 7.67 2.67 10.33
C TRP A 381 6.44 3.06 11.15
N GLY A 382 6.31 2.47 12.34
CA GLY A 382 5.21 2.67 13.28
C GLY A 382 3.95 1.87 12.94
N GLY A 383 2.87 2.18 13.65
CA GLY A 383 1.59 1.50 13.62
C GLY A 383 1.52 0.26 14.50
N GLU A 384 0.30 -0.17 14.77
CA GLU A 384 -0.01 -1.41 15.49
C GLU A 384 -0.55 -2.45 14.48
N PRO A 385 -0.12 -3.72 14.50
CA PRO A 385 -0.39 -4.69 13.43
C PRO A 385 -1.87 -4.75 13.00
N ARG A 386 -2.78 -4.89 13.97
CA ARG A 386 -4.22 -4.97 13.72
C ARG A 386 -4.78 -3.65 13.18
N ALA A 387 -4.45 -2.53 13.81
CA ALA A 387 -4.97 -1.22 13.42
C ALA A 387 -4.45 -0.82 12.02
N HIS A 388 -3.20 -1.18 11.71
CA HIS A 388 -2.59 -0.98 10.41
C HIS A 388 -3.30 -1.80 9.33
N ALA A 389 -3.53 -3.10 9.56
CA ALA A 389 -4.23 -3.96 8.61
C ALA A 389 -5.66 -3.47 8.32
N VAL A 390 -6.39 -3.03 9.35
CA VAL A 390 -7.73 -2.43 9.19
C VAL A 390 -7.66 -1.12 8.39
N ALA A 391 -6.65 -0.29 8.65
CA ALA A 391 -6.44 0.95 7.92
C ALA A 391 -6.17 0.71 6.43
N GLU A 392 -5.38 -0.31 6.06
CA GLU A 392 -5.14 -0.67 4.67
C GLU A 392 -6.42 -1.08 3.94
N VAL A 393 -7.26 -1.93 4.56
CA VAL A 393 -8.55 -2.35 3.99
C VAL A 393 -9.45 -1.15 3.71
N HIS A 394 -9.61 -0.26 4.70
CA HIS A 394 -10.45 0.93 4.56
C HIS A 394 -9.86 1.91 3.54
N MET A 395 -8.55 2.18 3.59
CA MET A 395 -7.85 3.05 2.66
C MET A 395 -8.04 2.56 1.23
N TRP A 396 -7.84 1.27 0.98
CA TRP A 396 -7.88 0.72 -0.36
C TRP A 396 -9.25 0.89 -1.02
N LYS A 397 -10.32 0.70 -0.25
CA LYS A 397 -11.68 1.02 -0.69
C LYS A 397 -11.84 2.51 -1.00
N LYS A 398 -11.42 3.38 -0.08
CA LYS A 398 -11.55 4.84 -0.22
C LYS A 398 -10.80 5.39 -1.43
N VAL A 399 -9.60 4.87 -1.69
CA VAL A 399 -8.78 5.21 -2.87
C VAL A 399 -9.54 4.91 -4.16
N GLN A 400 -10.12 3.72 -4.27
CA GLN A 400 -10.87 3.33 -5.47
C GLN A 400 -12.13 4.20 -5.66
N GLU A 401 -12.88 4.45 -4.59
CA GLU A 401 -14.07 5.31 -4.62
C GLU A 401 -13.73 6.73 -5.07
N PHE A 402 -12.68 7.31 -4.50
CA PHE A 402 -12.20 8.64 -4.83
C PHE A 402 -11.76 8.73 -6.31
N LEU A 403 -10.92 7.80 -6.76
CA LEU A 403 -10.45 7.78 -8.16
C LEU A 403 -11.61 7.62 -9.16
N ARG A 404 -12.57 6.72 -8.91
CA ARG A 404 -13.77 6.60 -9.76
C ARG A 404 -14.57 7.89 -9.79
N THR A 405 -14.78 8.50 -8.63
CA THR A 405 -15.60 9.72 -8.51
C THR A 405 -15.03 10.88 -9.30
N HIS A 406 -13.72 11.06 -9.29
CA HIS A 406 -13.06 12.24 -9.86
C HIS A 406 -12.44 12.03 -11.25
N LEU A 407 -12.33 10.80 -11.75
CA LEU A 407 -11.74 10.53 -13.07
C LEU A 407 -12.75 10.07 -14.13
N SER A 408 -13.88 9.47 -13.75
CA SER A 408 -14.88 9.02 -14.72
C SER A 408 -15.53 10.19 -15.47
N CYS A 409 -15.77 10.00 -16.77
CA CYS A 409 -16.62 10.89 -17.57
C CYS A 409 -18.09 10.75 -17.15
N GLU A 410 -18.87 11.83 -17.25
CA GLU A 410 -20.25 11.89 -16.71
C GLU A 410 -21.23 10.87 -17.31
N GLU A 411 -20.96 10.35 -18.51
CA GLU A 411 -21.84 9.36 -19.17
C GLU A 411 -21.86 7.99 -18.48
N THR A 412 -20.85 7.64 -17.68
CA THR A 412 -20.82 6.34 -16.98
C THR A 412 -21.67 6.29 -15.72
N LYS A 413 -21.99 7.45 -15.11
CA LYS A 413 -22.85 7.50 -13.90
C LYS A 413 -24.30 7.11 -14.20
N THR A 414 -24.76 7.36 -15.44
CA THR A 414 -26.15 7.08 -15.84
C THR A 414 -26.39 5.61 -16.16
N LYS A 415 -25.35 4.83 -16.52
CA LYS A 415 -25.46 3.39 -16.81
C LYS A 415 -25.31 2.48 -15.59
N ALA A 416 -24.81 2.99 -14.47
CA ALA A 416 -24.67 2.22 -13.23
C ALA A 416 -25.88 2.34 -12.28
N MET A 417 -26.89 3.16 -12.65
CA MET A 417 -28.14 3.34 -11.90
C MET A 417 -29.38 2.81 -12.65
N LEU A 418 -29.18 2.03 -13.71
CA LEU A 418 -30.18 1.24 -14.43
C LEU A 418 -29.70 -0.21 -14.46
#